data_AF-A0A944BMV9-F1
#
_entry.id   AF-A0A944BMV9-F1
#
_cell.length_a   1.000
_cell.length_b   1.000
_cell.length_c   1.000
_cell.angle_alpha   90.00
_cell.angle_beta   90.00
_cell.angle_gamma   90.00
#
_symmetry.space_group_name_H-M   'P 1'
#
loop_
_entity.id
_entity.type
_entity.pdbx_description
1 polymer ?
#
loop_
_entity_poly.entity_id
_entity_poly.type
_entity_poly.pdbx_seq_one_letter_code
_entity_poly.pdbx_strand_id
1 'polypeptide(L)'
;MVGSNLHAYPSFADACAKENIKAVFGYKITLASSETIPYRAYLFIKSEKGYQNLLKIIKEQKKVIGLNLLKEFHEGLSLIIQADHDLFYQDYFLTTISKDITQYQKLFQEDFAFGITLLSKEDQEDSSQFYQFCKERQYRILAFPEVRYLH
;
A
#
# COMPACT_ATOMS: atom_id res chain seq x y z
N MET A 1 12.35 -5.47 16.98
CA MET A 1 11.37 -5.01 15.97
C MET A 1 10.58 -3.88 16.58
N VAL A 2 10.76 -2.64 16.10
CA VAL A 2 9.91 -1.52 16.51
C VAL A 2 8.53 -1.80 15.91
N GLY A 3 7.56 -2.16 16.74
CA GLY A 3 6.19 -2.41 16.28
C GLY A 3 5.62 -1.12 15.70
N SER A 4 5.13 -1.19 14.46
CA SER A 4 4.33 -0.12 13.86
C SER A 4 3.21 0.25 14.84
N ASN A 5 3.10 1.52 15.23
CA ASN A 5 2.11 1.99 16.18
C ASN A 5 1.59 3.37 15.76
N LEU A 6 0.40 3.73 16.25
CA LEU A 6 -0.26 4.99 15.90
C LEU A 6 -0.01 6.10 16.93
N HIS A 7 0.90 5.89 17.88
CA HIS A 7 1.09 6.81 19.01
C HIS A 7 1.59 8.20 18.58
N ALA A 8 2.28 8.28 17.45
CA ALA A 8 2.79 9.54 16.90
C ALA A 8 1.74 10.34 16.12
N TYR A 9 0.53 9.81 15.88
CA TYR A 9 -0.46 10.50 15.04
C TYR A 9 -0.88 11.87 15.60
N PRO A 10 -1.22 12.01 16.91
CA PRO A 10 -1.61 13.31 17.45
C PRO A 10 -0.49 14.34 17.38
N SER A 11 0.74 13.98 17.79
CA SER A 11 1.86 14.91 17.76
C SER A 11 2.26 15.31 16.33
N PHE A 12 2.15 14.39 15.37
CA PHE A 12 2.35 14.69 13.96
C PHE A 12 1.26 15.62 13.41
N ALA A 13 -0.01 15.40 13.78
CA ALA A 13 -1.12 16.27 13.40
C ALA A 13 -0.87 17.72 13.87
N ASP A 14 -0.50 17.88 15.15
CA ASP A 14 -0.23 19.19 15.75
C ASP A 14 0.96 19.89 15.08
N ALA A 15 2.03 19.15 14.75
CA ALA A 15 3.19 19.68 14.05
C ALA A 15 2.83 20.14 12.63
N CYS A 16 2.11 19.31 11.86
CA CYS A 16 1.65 19.68 10.52
C CYS A 16 0.72 20.90 10.55
N ALA A 17 -0.19 20.99 11.52
CA ALA A 17 -1.11 22.11 11.66
C ALA A 17 -0.38 23.43 11.92
N LYS A 18 0.67 23.43 12.75
CA LYS A 18 1.51 24.62 13.00
C LYS A 18 2.19 25.14 11.73
N GLU A 19 2.55 24.24 10.83
CA GLU A 19 3.24 24.56 9.57
C GLU A 19 2.29 24.71 8.37
N ASN A 20 0.97 24.72 8.59
CA ASN A 20 -0.06 24.73 7.52
C ASN A 20 0.10 23.58 6.50
N ILE A 21 0.60 22.43 6.95
CA ILE A 21 0.73 21.21 6.15
C ILE A 21 -0.49 20.33 6.39
N LYS A 22 -1.12 19.84 5.31
CA LYS A 22 -2.17 18.83 5.44
C LYS A 22 -1.57 17.48 5.84
N ALA A 23 -1.80 17.05 7.07
CA ALA A 23 -1.37 15.73 7.52
C ALA A 23 -2.11 14.61 6.76
N VAL A 24 -1.36 13.59 6.37
CA VAL A 24 -1.88 12.35 5.79
C VAL A 24 -1.42 11.20 6.66
N PHE A 25 -2.36 10.37 7.09
CA PHE A 25 -2.10 9.27 8.01
C PHE A 25 -2.26 7.93 7.30
N GLY A 26 -1.37 6.99 7.61
CA GLY A 26 -1.45 5.65 7.05
C GLY A 26 -0.55 4.67 7.79
N TYR A 27 -0.82 3.38 7.57
CA TYR A 27 -0.20 2.31 8.31
C TYR A 27 0.32 1.21 7.38
N LYS A 28 1.55 0.78 7.64
CA LYS A 28 2.20 -0.30 6.90
C LYS A 28 1.64 -1.64 7.33
N ILE A 29 1.20 -2.44 6.37
CA ILE A 29 0.70 -3.79 6.56
C ILE A 29 1.42 -4.77 5.63
N THR A 30 1.24 -6.06 5.92
CA THR A 30 1.67 -7.16 5.05
C THR A 30 0.42 -7.91 4.62
N LEU A 31 0.20 -8.07 3.31
CA LEU A 31 -0.97 -8.73 2.74
C LEU A 31 -0.68 -10.19 2.42
N ALA A 32 -1.71 -11.03 2.52
CA ALA A 32 -1.64 -12.39 2.02
C ALA A 32 -1.47 -12.40 0.50
N SER A 33 -0.57 -13.27 0.03
CA SER A 33 -0.38 -13.62 -1.38
C SER A 33 -0.73 -15.10 -1.55
N SER A 34 -1.19 -15.47 -2.75
CA SER A 34 -1.26 -16.86 -3.20
C SER A 34 0.13 -17.48 -3.41
N GLU A 35 1.16 -16.65 -3.52
CA GLU A 35 2.57 -17.06 -3.57
C GLU A 35 3.22 -17.08 -2.19
N THR A 36 4.44 -17.62 -2.13
CA THR A 36 5.22 -17.71 -0.88
C THR A 36 5.60 -16.34 -0.29
N ILE A 37 5.56 -15.27 -1.09
CA ILE A 37 6.01 -13.94 -0.69
C ILE A 37 4.80 -13.02 -0.48
N PRO A 38 4.54 -12.55 0.77
CA PRO A 38 3.43 -11.65 1.03
C PRO A 38 3.71 -10.25 0.47
N TYR A 39 2.66 -9.50 0.14
CA TYR A 39 2.82 -8.15 -0.39
C TYR A 39 3.03 -7.13 0.73
N ARG A 40 4.04 -6.26 0.58
CA ARG A 40 4.16 -5.06 1.42
C ARG A 40 3.12 -4.04 0.95
N ALA A 41 2.35 -3.49 1.87
CA ALA A 41 1.31 -2.52 1.51
C ALA A 41 1.12 -1.45 2.59
N TYR A 42 0.40 -0.40 2.22
CA TYR A 42 0.09 0.73 3.07
C TYR A 42 -1.41 1.03 2.97
N LEU A 43 -2.06 1.19 4.13
CA LEU A 43 -3.43 1.67 4.24
C LEU A 43 -3.41 3.14 4.63
N PHE A 44 -3.97 4.01 3.78
CA PHE A 44 -4.12 5.44 4.05
C PHE A 44 -5.54 5.78 4.46
N ILE A 45 -5.68 6.71 5.40
CA ILE A 45 -6.98 7.13 5.93
C ILE A 45 -7.54 8.26 5.06
N LYS A 46 -8.73 8.05 4.47
CA LYS A 46 -9.48 9.09 3.72
C LYS A 46 -10.56 9.78 4.54
N SER A 47 -11.05 9.13 5.59
CA SER A 47 -12.16 9.62 6.40
C SER A 47 -12.09 9.11 7.84
N GLU A 48 -12.93 9.67 8.71
CA GLU A 48 -13.06 9.18 10.09
C GLU A 48 -13.46 7.71 10.15
N LYS A 49 -14.34 7.27 9.25
CA LYS A 49 -14.71 5.86 9.10
C LYS A 49 -13.47 5.00 8.80
N GLY A 50 -12.61 5.47 7.90
CA GLY A 50 -11.33 4.83 7.59
C GLY A 50 -10.44 4.71 8.83
N TYR A 51 -10.32 5.76 9.63
CA TYR A 51 -9.55 5.72 10.88
C TYR A 51 -10.09 4.65 11.84
N GLN A 52 -11.40 4.63 12.09
CA GLN A 52 -12.03 3.63 12.95
C GLN A 52 -11.82 2.20 12.44
N ASN A 53 -11.93 2.01 11.12
CA ASN A 53 -11.70 0.72 10.48
C ASN A 53 -10.24 0.28 10.56
N LEU A 54 -9.29 1.19 10.38
CA LEU A 54 -7.87 0.91 10.54
C LEU A 54 -7.55 0.46 11.98
N LEU A 55 -8.14 1.10 12.98
CA LEU A 55 -7.99 0.68 14.38
C LEU A 55 -8.48 -0.76 14.59
N LYS A 56 -9.59 -1.16 13.96
CA LYS A 56 -10.09 -2.53 14.03
C LYS A 56 -9.13 -3.51 13.37
N ILE A 57 -8.57 -3.18 12.21
CA ILE A 57 -7.57 -4.01 11.52
C ILE A 57 -6.32 -4.19 12.40
N ILE A 58 -5.82 -3.12 13.03
CA ILE A 58 -4.62 -3.17 13.89
C ILE A 58 -4.89 -3.97 15.16
N LYS A 59 -6.09 -3.86 15.73
CA LYS A 59 -6.50 -4.58 16.94
C LYS A 59 -6.44 -6.10 16.77
N GLU A 60 -6.62 -6.62 15.55
CA GLU A 60 -6.50 -8.05 15.26
C GLU A 60 -5.07 -8.59 15.43
N GLN A 61 -4.05 -7.72 15.48
CA GLN A 61 -2.64 -8.06 15.68
C GLN A 61 -2.11 -9.15 14.71
N LYS A 62 -2.73 -9.27 13.53
CA LYS A 62 -2.31 -10.23 12.51
C LYS A 62 -1.04 -9.74 11.82
N LYS A 63 -0.04 -10.62 11.72
CA LYS A 63 1.19 -10.36 10.96
C LYS A 63 0.93 -10.24 9.46
N VAL A 64 -0.01 -11.04 8.95
CA VAL A 64 -0.42 -11.06 7.54
C VAL A 64 -1.93 -10.84 7.46
N ILE A 65 -2.33 -9.83 6.70
CA ILE A 65 -3.72 -9.41 6.52
C ILE A 65 -4.29 -10.08 5.27
N GLY A 66 -5.29 -10.93 5.46
CA GLY A 66 -6.02 -11.55 4.36
C GLY A 66 -7.15 -10.67 3.84
N LEU A 67 -7.57 -10.92 2.60
CA LEU A 67 -8.65 -10.19 1.93
C LEU A 67 -9.96 -10.17 2.73
N ASN A 68 -10.29 -11.24 3.46
CA ASN A 68 -11.53 -11.32 4.24
C ASN A 68 -11.62 -10.24 5.32
N LEU A 69 -10.50 -9.94 5.99
CA LEU A 69 -10.48 -8.88 7.01
C LEU A 69 -10.64 -7.51 6.37
N LEU A 70 -10.01 -7.29 5.21
CA LEU A 70 -10.16 -6.03 4.48
C LEU A 70 -11.58 -5.85 3.94
N LYS A 71 -12.25 -6.92 3.49
CA LYS A 71 -13.65 -6.83 3.05
C LYS A 71 -14.55 -6.21 4.11
N GLU A 72 -14.32 -6.55 5.37
CA GLU A 72 -15.10 -6.03 6.50
C GLU A 72 -14.76 -4.56 6.82
N PHE A 73 -13.50 -4.15 6.64
CA PHE A 73 -12.97 -2.89 7.18
C PHE A 73 -12.26 -1.99 6.14
N HIS A 74 -12.50 -2.14 4.83
CA HIS A 74 -11.84 -1.33 3.80
C HIS A 74 -12.43 0.09 3.65
N GLU A 75 -13.69 0.30 4.04
CA GLU A 75 -14.39 1.56 3.78
C GLU A 75 -13.63 2.76 4.41
N GLY A 76 -13.43 3.81 3.62
CA GLY A 76 -12.71 5.02 4.03
C GLY A 76 -11.18 4.87 4.04
N LEU A 77 -10.64 3.77 3.52
CA LEU A 77 -9.20 3.53 3.37
C LEU A 77 -8.78 3.48 1.90
N SER A 78 -7.55 3.90 1.63
CA SER A 78 -6.85 3.60 0.37
C SER A 78 -5.77 2.57 0.57
N LEU A 79 -5.58 1.71 -0.43
CA LEU A 79 -4.58 0.66 -0.43
C LEU A 79 -3.51 0.94 -1.49
N ILE A 80 -2.27 1.01 -1.04
CA ILE A 80 -1.10 1.04 -1.91
C ILE A 80 -0.30 -0.24 -1.70
N ILE A 81 -0.16 -1.07 -2.73
CA ILE A 81 0.77 -2.21 -2.73
C ILE A 81 2.12 -1.73 -3.23
N GLN A 82 3.17 -1.94 -2.45
CA GLN A 82 4.53 -1.59 -2.87
C GLN A 82 5.05 -2.65 -3.84
N ALA A 83 5.45 -2.23 -5.03
CA ALA A 83 6.21 -3.03 -5.97
C ALA A 83 7.72 -2.83 -5.73
N ASP A 84 8.22 -3.32 -4.59
CA ASP A 84 9.62 -3.16 -4.16
C ASP A 84 10.45 -4.46 -4.26
N HIS A 85 9.85 -5.53 -4.77
CA HIS A 85 10.55 -6.79 -4.97
C HIS A 85 10.77 -7.04 -6.47
N ASP A 86 11.96 -7.50 -6.84
CA ASP A 86 12.37 -7.79 -8.23
C ASP A 86 11.39 -8.70 -8.99
N LEU A 87 10.63 -9.54 -8.28
CA LEU A 87 9.63 -10.42 -8.87
C LEU A 87 8.49 -9.64 -9.54
N PHE A 88 8.17 -8.43 -9.10
CA PHE A 88 7.18 -7.57 -9.76
C PHE A 88 7.59 -7.19 -11.20
N TYR A 89 8.84 -7.38 -11.57
CA TYR A 89 9.37 -7.14 -12.91
C TYR A 89 9.56 -8.43 -13.71
N GLN A 90 8.92 -9.54 -13.29
CA GLN A 90 8.94 -10.82 -13.99
C GLN A 90 7.53 -11.22 -14.44
N ASP A 91 7.36 -11.46 -15.74
CA ASP A 91 6.07 -11.85 -16.35
C ASP A 91 5.38 -13.05 -15.68
N TYR A 92 6.16 -14.06 -15.29
CA TYR A 92 5.63 -15.26 -14.63
C TYR A 92 4.95 -14.88 -13.30
N PHE A 93 5.64 -14.11 -12.46
CA PHE A 93 5.11 -13.67 -11.17
C PHE A 93 3.86 -12.81 -11.35
N LEU A 94 3.91 -11.84 -12.27
CA LEU A 94 2.78 -10.96 -12.59
C LEU A 94 1.53 -11.74 -13.03
N THR A 95 1.72 -12.77 -13.83
CA THR A 95 0.63 -13.66 -14.26
C THR A 95 0.01 -14.37 -13.06
N THR A 96 0.83 -14.90 -12.16
CA THR A 96 0.38 -15.68 -11.00
C THR A 96 -0.36 -14.82 -9.98
N ILE A 97 0.17 -13.66 -9.63
CA ILE A 97 -0.46 -12.76 -8.64
C ILE A 97 -1.68 -12.02 -9.18
N SER A 98 -1.90 -12.03 -10.49
CA SER A 98 -2.92 -11.21 -11.16
C SER A 98 -4.33 -11.37 -10.57
N LYS A 99 -4.69 -12.60 -10.17
CA LYS A 99 -5.97 -12.90 -9.57
C LYS A 99 -6.13 -12.23 -8.20
N ASP A 100 -5.09 -12.27 -7.37
CA ASP A 100 -5.10 -11.66 -6.03
C ASP A 100 -5.16 -10.14 -6.13
N ILE A 101 -4.30 -9.56 -6.97
CA ILE A 101 -4.27 -8.11 -7.22
C ILE A 101 -5.63 -7.63 -7.71
N THR A 102 -6.28 -8.37 -8.61
CA THR A 102 -7.62 -8.03 -9.08
C THR A 102 -8.66 -8.06 -7.95
N GLN A 103 -8.52 -8.93 -6.96
CA GLN A 103 -9.42 -8.93 -5.80
C GLN A 103 -9.24 -7.71 -4.92
N TYR A 104 -7.98 -7.29 -4.66
CA TYR A 104 -7.70 -6.06 -3.93
C TYR A 104 -8.16 -4.82 -4.71
N GLN A 105 -7.91 -4.77 -6.02
CA GLN A 105 -8.37 -3.68 -6.88
C GLN A 105 -9.90 -3.60 -6.93
N LYS A 106 -10.62 -4.72 -7.01
CA LYS A 106 -12.10 -4.70 -6.96
C LYS A 106 -12.64 -4.23 -5.61
N LEU A 107 -11.93 -4.54 -4.53
CA LEU A 107 -12.33 -4.14 -3.19
C LEU A 107 -12.13 -2.64 -2.94
N PHE A 108 -10.98 -2.09 -3.32
CA PHE A 108 -10.64 -0.69 -3.08
C PHE A 108 -10.99 0.23 -4.27
N GLN A 109 -11.25 -0.33 -5.45
CA GLN A 109 -11.64 0.40 -6.65
C GLN A 109 -10.66 1.54 -6.99
N GLU A 110 -11.14 2.79 -7.02
CA GLU A 110 -10.33 3.98 -7.28
C GLU A 110 -9.28 4.25 -6.20
N ASP A 111 -9.48 3.68 -5.00
CA ASP A 111 -8.58 3.80 -3.84
C ASP A 111 -7.48 2.75 -3.82
N PHE A 112 -7.35 1.97 -4.90
CA PHE A 112 -6.25 1.04 -5.12
C PHE A 112 -5.16 1.65 -6.02
N ALA A 113 -3.90 1.47 -5.63
CA ALA A 113 -2.76 1.76 -6.49
C ALA A 113 -1.56 0.85 -6.21
N PHE A 114 -0.66 0.77 -7.17
CA PHE A 114 0.71 0.31 -6.96
C PHE A 114 1.63 1.48 -6.63
N GLY A 115 2.46 1.31 -5.61
CA GLY A 115 3.55 2.21 -5.27
C GLY A 115 4.86 1.72 -5.87
N ILE A 116 5.52 2.57 -6.66
CA ILE A 116 6.83 2.28 -7.27
C ILE A 116 7.89 3.24 -6.74
N THR A 117 9.10 2.75 -6.59
CA THR A 117 10.27 3.60 -6.29
C THR A 117 11.18 3.56 -7.51
N LEU A 118 11.35 4.71 -8.17
CA LEU A 118 12.31 4.89 -9.25
C LEU A 118 13.44 5.77 -8.72
N LEU A 119 14.65 5.24 -8.68
CA LEU A 119 15.85 5.94 -8.23
C LEU A 119 16.76 6.29 -9.40
N SER A 120 16.67 5.55 -10.51
CA SER A 120 17.49 5.72 -11.70
C SER A 120 16.67 5.64 -13.00
N LYS A 121 17.31 5.97 -14.13
CA LYS A 121 16.73 5.75 -15.47
C LYS A 121 16.73 4.26 -15.86
N GLU A 122 17.69 3.49 -15.35
CA GLU A 122 17.78 2.05 -15.59
C GLU A 122 16.58 1.34 -14.95
N ASP A 123 16.18 1.75 -13.74
CA ASP A 123 14.98 1.23 -13.07
C ASP A 123 13.72 1.41 -13.94
N GLN A 124 13.65 2.49 -14.71
CA GLN A 124 12.51 2.77 -15.58
C GLN A 124 12.46 1.81 -16.79
N GLU A 125 13.61 1.45 -17.35
CA GLU A 125 13.73 0.53 -18.49
C GLU A 125 13.41 -0.91 -18.06
N ASP A 126 13.94 -1.33 -16.91
CA ASP A 126 13.69 -2.65 -16.31
C ASP A 126 12.23 -2.83 -15.84
N SER A 127 11.54 -1.72 -15.55
CA SER A 127 10.13 -1.72 -15.13
C SER A 127 9.12 -1.85 -16.27
N SER A 128 9.56 -1.90 -17.53
CA SER A 128 8.68 -1.85 -18.72
C SER A 128 7.56 -2.90 -18.70
N GLN A 129 7.87 -4.14 -18.28
CA GLN A 129 6.89 -5.22 -18.13
C GLN A 129 5.82 -4.92 -17.08
N PHE A 130 6.25 -4.41 -15.91
CA PHE A 130 5.34 -4.03 -14.83
C PHE A 130 4.40 -2.90 -15.25
N TYR A 131 4.94 -1.88 -15.93
CA TYR A 131 4.13 -0.78 -16.46
C TYR A 131 3.09 -1.27 -17.47
N GLN A 132 3.49 -2.16 -18.37
CA GLN A 132 2.57 -2.75 -19.35
C GLN A 132 1.47 -3.57 -18.64
N PHE A 133 1.84 -4.41 -17.67
CA PHE A 133 0.90 -5.17 -16.85
C PHE A 133 -0.15 -4.29 -16.17
N CYS A 134 0.29 -3.19 -15.55
CA CYS A 134 -0.60 -2.23 -14.90
C CYS A 134 -1.46 -1.49 -15.92
N LYS A 135 -0.91 -1.09 -17.07
CA LYS A 135 -1.64 -0.38 -18.13
C LYS A 135 -2.77 -1.24 -18.71
N GLU A 136 -2.49 -2.49 -19.05
CA GLU A 136 -3.47 -3.44 -19.61
C GLU A 136 -4.63 -3.71 -18.65
N ARG A 137 -4.33 -3.76 -17.34
CA ARG A 137 -5.31 -4.02 -16.29
C ARG A 137 -5.89 -2.75 -15.67
N GLN A 138 -5.52 -1.59 -16.20
CA GLN A 138 -5.96 -0.27 -15.74
C GLN A 138 -5.67 -0.01 -14.25
N TYR A 139 -4.55 -0.54 -13.74
CA TYR A 139 -4.10 -0.28 -12.39
C TYR A 139 -3.43 1.09 -12.30
N ARG A 140 -3.80 1.86 -11.27
CA ARG A 140 -3.13 3.12 -10.96
C ARG A 140 -1.74 2.85 -10.42
N ILE A 141 -0.78 3.66 -10.84
CA ILE A 141 0.60 3.62 -10.37
C ILE A 141 0.92 4.99 -9.77
N LEU A 142 1.63 5.00 -8.64
CA LEU A 142 2.06 6.19 -7.93
C LEU A 142 3.56 6.12 -7.67
N ALA A 143 4.26 7.24 -7.81
CA ALA A 143 5.60 7.39 -7.27
C ALA A 143 5.50 7.34 -5.74
N PHE A 144 6.13 6.34 -5.14
CA PHE A 144 6.04 6.05 -3.71
C PHE A 144 7.42 5.68 -3.15
N PRO A 145 8.31 6.67 -2.98
CA PRO A 145 9.62 6.46 -2.38
C PRO A 145 9.51 6.20 -0.87
N GLU A 146 10.25 5.22 -0.37
CA GLU A 146 10.32 4.94 1.07
C GLU A 146 11.28 5.94 1.75
N VAL A 147 10.73 7.04 2.29
CA VAL A 147 11.50 8.03 3.03
C VAL A 147 11.83 7.50 4.43
N ARG A 148 13.11 7.36 4.75
CA ARG A 148 13.59 6.89 6.06
C ARG A 148 14.25 7.98 6.91
N TYR A 149 14.75 9.03 6.27
CA TYR A 149 15.45 10.14 6.91
C TYR A 149 15.12 11.44 6.19
N LEU A 150 15.15 12.54 6.94
CA LEU A 150 15.22 13.89 6.39
C LEU A 150 16.71 14.25 6.29
N HIS A 151 17.09 14.94 5.22
CA HIS A 151 18.47 15.27 4.84
C HIS A 151 19.36 15.72 6.00
#